data_AF-A0A976L2D1-F1
#
_entry.id   AF-A0A976L2D1-F1
#
_cell.length_a   1.000
_cell.length_b   1.000
_cell.length_c   1.000
_cell.angle_alpha   90.00
_cell.angle_beta   90.00
_cell.angle_gamma   90.00
#
_symmetry.space_group_name_H-M   'P 1'
#
loop_
_entity.id
_entity.type
_entity.pdbx_description
1 polymer ?
#
loop_
_entity_poly.entity_id
_entity_poly.type
_entity_poly.pdbx_seq_one_letter_code
_entity_poly.pdbx_strand_id
1 'polypeptide(L)' 'MATAHQIISWVRDEGNVEAVNRLRLRVIKSLVRHKTTLEQLTPRTHADPELVAELRQAASEVVNKPCPV' A
#
# COMPACT_ATOMS: atom_id res chain seq x y z
N MET A 1 13.30 3.54 4.13
CA MET A 1 12.53 3.75 2.90
C MET A 1 11.80 2.46 2.59
N ALA A 2 10.61 2.32 3.18
CA ALA A 2 9.72 1.20 2.99
C ALA A 2 9.24 1.20 1.54
N THR A 3 9.48 0.10 0.86
CA THR A 3 8.97 -0.16 -0.49
C THR A 3 7.45 -0.35 -0.44
N ALA A 4 6.78 -0.16 -1.59
CA ALA A 4 5.35 -0.42 -1.71
C ALA A 4 4.96 -1.83 -1.20
N HIS A 5 5.83 -2.82 -1.44
CA HIS A 5 5.64 -4.19 -0.94
C HIS A 5 5.70 -4.29 0.60
N GLN A 6 6.63 -3.59 1.24
CA GLN A 6 6.74 -3.56 2.70
C GLN A 6 5.52 -2.90 3.35
N ILE A 7 4.96 -1.87 2.72
CA ILE A 7 3.71 -1.23 3.18
C ILE A 7 2.56 -2.24 3.12
N ILE A 8 2.41 -2.98 2.01
CA ILE A 8 1.34 -3.98 1.87
C ILE A 8 1.50 -5.11 2.88
N SER A 9 2.73 -5.57 3.12
CA SER A 9 3.02 -6.62 4.10
C SER A 9 2.70 -6.14 5.52
N TRP A 10 3.09 -4.92 5.87
CA TRP A 10 2.75 -4.30 7.15
C TRP A 10 1.24 -4.17 7.36
N VAL A 11 0.48 -3.77 6.34
CA VAL A 11 -1.00 -3.72 6.42
C VAL A 11 -1.61 -5.10 6.63
N ARG A 12 -0.99 -6.15 6.08
CA ARG A 12 -1.42 -7.54 6.29
C ARG A 12 -1.15 -8.01 7.72
N ASP A 13 -0.01 -7.62 8.29
CA ASP A 13 0.42 -8.07 9.62
C ASP A 13 -0.28 -7.31 10.75
N GLU A 14 -0.46 -5.99 10.62
CA GLU A 14 -1.03 -5.12 11.66
C GLU A 14 -2.54 -4.87 11.49
N GLY A 15 -3.06 -5.12 10.29
CA GLY A 15 -4.46 -4.89 9.96
C GLY A 15 -5.38 -6.05 10.39
N ASN A 16 -6.68 -5.86 10.19
CA ASN A 16 -7.65 -6.96 10.25
C ASN A 16 -7.67 -7.75 8.93
N VAL A 17 -8.42 -8.86 8.90
CA VAL A 17 -8.53 -9.75 7.71
C VAL A 17 -8.93 -9.00 6.43
N GLU A 18 -9.63 -7.88 6.55
CA GLU A 18 -10.09 -7.05 5.43
C GLU A 18 -9.19 -5.85 5.11
N ALA A 19 -8.10 -5.64 5.85
CA ALA A 19 -7.28 -4.42 5.74
C ALA A 19 -6.68 -4.26 4.34
N VAL A 20 -6.16 -5.34 3.74
CA VAL A 20 -5.62 -5.30 2.38
C VAL A 20 -6.70 -4.96 1.34
N ASN A 21 -7.92 -5.45 1.51
CA ASN A 21 -9.05 -5.11 0.62
C ASN A 21 -9.47 -3.65 0.79
N ARG A 22 -9.51 -3.13 2.02
CA ARG A 22 -9.80 -1.72 2.29
C ARG A 22 -8.72 -0.80 1.74
N LEU A 23 -7.45 -1.20 1.85
CA LEU A 23 -6.33 -0.50 1.21
C LEU A 23 -6.53 -0.47 -0.31
N ARG A 24 -6.80 -1.62 -0.93
CA ARG A 24 -7.05 -1.73 -2.37
C ARG A 24 -8.12 -0.77 -2.86
N LEU A 25 -9.25 -0.70 -2.16
CA LEU A 25 -10.35 0.21 -2.51
C LEU A 25 -9.95 1.68 -2.38
N ARG A 26 -9.14 2.04 -1.38
CA ARG A 26 -8.64 3.41 -1.17
C ARG A 26 -7.66 3.85 -2.25
N VAL A 27 -6.72 2.98 -2.63
CA VAL A 27 -5.67 3.32 -3.60
C VAL A 27 -6.00 2.95 -5.05
N ILE A 28 -7.23 2.47 -5.33
CA ILE A 28 -7.58 1.97 -6.67
C ILE A 28 -7.37 3.02 -7.77
N LYS A 29 -7.68 4.30 -7.49
CA LYS A 29 -7.47 5.40 -8.44
C LYS A 29 -5.99 5.60 -8.75
N SER A 30 -5.15 5.54 -7.73
CA SER A 30 -3.69 5.62 -7.84
C SER A 30 -3.14 4.45 -8.64
N LEU A 31 -3.56 3.23 -8.31
CA LEU A 31 -3.15 2.02 -9.01
C LEU A 31 -3.49 2.10 -10.52
N VAL A 32 -4.70 2.57 -10.86
CA VAL A 32 -5.10 2.81 -12.26
C VAL A 32 -4.23 3.88 -12.92
N ARG A 33 -3.96 5.01 -12.25
CA ARG A 33 -3.10 6.09 -12.78
C ARG A 33 -1.69 5.59 -13.09
N HIS A 34 -1.11 4.78 -12.19
CA HIS A 34 0.22 4.20 -12.36
C HIS A 34 0.22 2.88 -13.17
N LYS A 35 -0.93 2.48 -13.73
CA LYS A 35 -1.11 1.23 -14.52
C LYS A 35 -0.56 -0.02 -13.82
N THR A 36 -0.78 -0.11 -12.51
CA THR A 36 -0.28 -1.19 -11.65
C THR A 36 -1.40 -1.74 -10.75
N THR A 37 -1.11 -2.81 -10.02
CA THR A 37 -2.02 -3.47 -9.08
C THR A 37 -1.27 -3.81 -7.80
N LEU A 38 -1.98 -4.06 -6.69
CA LEU A 38 -1.31 -4.43 -5.43
C LEU A 38 -0.54 -5.75 -5.57
N GLU A 39 -1.07 -6.68 -6.36
CA GLU A 39 -0.45 -7.99 -6.63
C GLU A 39 0.86 -7.86 -7.44
N GLN A 40 0.99 -6.81 -8.25
CA GLN A 40 2.20 -6.50 -9.01
C GLN A 40 3.26 -5.78 -8.17
N LEU A 41 2.93 -5.31 -6.95
CA LEU A 41 3.87 -4.65 -6.04
C LEU A 41 4.65 -5.70 -5.23
N THR A 42 5.63 -6.31 -5.91
CA THR A 42 6.58 -7.27 -5.34
C THR A 42 7.80 -6.54 -4.75
N PRO A 43 8.67 -7.22 -3.96
CA PRO A 43 9.92 -6.62 -3.48
C PRO A 43 10.84 -6.09 -4.59
N ARG A 44 10.69 -6.60 -5.81
CA ARG A 44 11.49 -6.21 -6.98
C ARG A 44 10.81 -5.13 -7.83
N THR A 45 9.57 -4.77 -7.51
CA THR A 45 8.81 -3.79 -8.27
C THR A 45 9.23 -2.39 -7.83
N HIS A 46 9.85 -1.64 -8.73
CA HIS A 46 10.06 -0.22 -8.55
C HIS A 46 8.72 0.50 -8.70
N ALA A 47 8.11 0.81 -7.56
CA ALA A 47 6.94 1.69 -7.50
C ALA A 47 7.39 3.16 -7.60
N ASP A 48 6.59 3.96 -8.29
CA ASP A 48 6.74 5.41 -8.33
C ASP A 48 6.73 5.98 -6.89
N PRO A 49 7.64 6.89 -6.52
CA PRO A 49 7.63 7.54 -5.21
C PRO A 49 6.28 8.17 -4.83
N GLU A 50 5.53 8.71 -5.79
CA GLU A 50 4.18 9.26 -5.55
C GLU A 50 3.22 8.15 -5.11
N LEU A 51 3.24 7.01 -5.79
CA LEU A 51 2.43 5.85 -5.42
C LEU A 51 2.80 5.31 -4.04
N VAL A 52 4.08 5.30 -3.68
CA VAL A 52 4.55 4.85 -2.35
C VAL A 52 4.03 5.80 -1.25
N ALA A 53 4.05 7.11 -1.49
CA ALA A 53 3.53 8.10 -0.54
C ALA A 53 2.01 7.93 -0.32
N GLU A 54 1.25 7.73 -1.39
CA GLU A 54 -0.19 7.50 -1.31
C GLU A 54 -0.53 6.17 -0.64
N LEU A 55 0.20 5.10 -0.96
CA LEU A 55 0.07 3.80 -0.28
C LEU A 55 0.34 3.93 1.21
N ARG A 56 1.37 4.68 1.60
CA ARG A 56 1.72 4.91 3.00
C ARG A 56 0.61 5.65 3.75
N GLN A 57 0.07 6.70 3.16
CA GLN A 57 -1.03 7.46 3.75
C GLN A 57 -2.28 6.58 3.89
N ALA A 58 -2.69 5.89 2.83
CA ALA A 58 -3.85 5.01 2.85
C ALA A 58 -3.67 3.84 3.82
N ALA A 59 -2.48 3.25 3.91
CA ALA A 59 -2.15 2.20 4.86
C ALA A 59 -2.29 2.67 6.30
N SER A 60 -1.82 3.88 6.62
CA SER A 60 -1.93 4.46 7.95
C SER A 60 -3.39 4.63 8.37
N GLU A 61 -4.25 5.10 7.46
CA GLU A 61 -5.69 5.25 7.70
C GLU A 61 -6.40 3.90 7.88
N VAL A 62 -6.00 2.87 7.12
CA VAL A 62 -6.65 1.54 7.19
C VAL A 62 -6.30 0.81 8.49
N VAL A 63 -5.04 0.88 8.91
CA VAL A 63 -4.54 0.22 10.12
C VAL A 63 -4.76 1.07 11.38
N ASN A 64 -5.09 2.36 11.23
CA ASN A 64 -5.17 3.35 12.32
C ASN A 64 -3.87 3.45 13.13
N LYS A 65 -2.73 3.30 12.46
CA LYS A 65 -1.38 3.41 13.04
C LYS A 65 -0.47 4.16 12.08
N PRO A 66 0.61 4.81 12.55
CA PRO A 66 1.61 5.37 11.66
C PRO A 66 2.29 4.26 10.86
N CYS A 67 2.28 4.37 9.53
CA CYS A 67 2.94 3.41 8.65
C CYS A 67 4.48 3.53 8.75
N PRO A 68 5.24 2.42 8.82
CA PRO A 68 6.69 2.44 8.98
C PRO A 68 7.44 3.03 7.75
N VAL A 69 8.66 3.54 8.01
CA VAL A 69 9.43 4.41 7.10
C VAL A 69 10.43 3.71 6.21
#